data_AF-E0RNG1-F1
#
_entry.id   AF-E0RNG1-F1
#
_cell.length_a   1.000
_cell.length_b   1.000
_cell.length_c   1.000
_cell.angle_alpha   90.00
_cell.angle_beta   90.00
_cell.angle_gamma   90.00
#
_symmetry.space_group_name_H-M   'P 1'
#
loop_
_entity.id
_entity.type
_entity.pdbx_description
1 polymer ?
#
loop_
_entity_poly.entity_id
_entity_poly.type
_entity_poly.pdbx_seq_one_letter_code
_entity_poly.pdbx_strand_id
1 'polypeptide(L)'
;MREVQILLVVISCVIASACLEEGIEEAFDLSPPELVSWEAVSEEEILITFTEEVKASPDDFFLPQGKTLTSLTVEGEDLRLTISPPSLPGEPLPLEGRVRDRVGNSLTFFLVVYGYNERVPEVLINEFTTQGSSSHPDCVELYLVTEGNIGGLVFYEGTDTDWDQMFVFPPLDLPAGSFVILHTKPDGIPGEIDETTDPAASGGKDSHPSAWDFWLPDGKGLSGNNGVLTLYTRPGGRLLDAVVYSTGTSERYEGFAQKKVLDRVREVEDLGGWKGASSPLTPDDCIDPDPSTATRSICRASVPQDTDTKEDWHIVTTGGATFGGPNSDEVYTP
;
A
#
# COMPACT_ATOMS: atom_id res chain seq x y z
N MET A 1 40.31 42.88 -60.17
CA MET A 1 39.54 41.71 -59.73
C MET A 1 40.47 40.51 -59.84
N ARG A 2 41.04 40.08 -58.71
CA ARG A 2 41.93 38.93 -58.61
C ARG A 2 41.28 37.99 -57.61
N GLU A 3 40.95 36.79 -58.06
CA GLU A 3 40.53 35.67 -57.24
C GLU A 3 41.68 35.25 -56.33
N VAL A 4 41.40 35.11 -55.04
CA VAL A 4 42.35 34.60 -54.04
C VAL A 4 41.92 33.18 -53.72
N GLN A 5 42.72 32.20 -54.16
CA GLN A 5 42.61 30.81 -53.73
C GLN A 5 43.07 30.70 -52.27
N ILE A 6 42.20 30.18 -51.41
CA ILE A 6 42.51 29.86 -50.02
C ILE A 6 43.23 28.51 -49.98
N LEU A 7 44.49 28.55 -49.54
CA LEU A 7 45.31 27.38 -49.25
C LEU A 7 44.92 26.84 -47.86
N LEU A 8 44.38 25.63 -47.82
CA LEU A 8 44.07 24.90 -46.60
C LEU A 8 45.36 24.35 -45.99
N VAL A 9 45.78 24.88 -44.84
CA VAL A 9 46.92 24.35 -44.07
C VAL A 9 46.37 23.33 -43.06
N VAL A 10 46.65 22.05 -43.30
CA VAL A 10 46.41 20.97 -42.34
C VAL A 10 47.58 20.95 -41.36
N ILE A 11 47.35 21.41 -40.13
CA ILE A 11 48.29 21.24 -39.02
C ILE A 11 48.09 19.83 -38.47
N SER A 12 49.00 18.94 -38.81
CA SER A 12 49.14 17.63 -38.18
C SER A 12 49.83 17.80 -36.83
N CYS A 13 49.06 17.78 -35.74
CA CYS A 13 49.63 17.64 -34.40
C CYS A 13 49.86 16.15 -34.14
N VAL A 14 51.14 15.78 -34.15
CA VAL A 14 51.63 14.49 -33.65
C VAL A 14 51.37 14.45 -32.14
N ILE A 15 50.35 13.70 -31.71
CA ILE A 15 50.18 13.34 -30.31
C ILE A 15 51.23 12.28 -30.00
N ALA A 16 52.36 12.71 -29.46
CA ALA A 16 53.29 11.82 -28.81
C ALA A 16 52.59 11.27 -27.57
N SER A 17 52.20 10.00 -27.61
CA SER A 17 51.75 9.24 -26.46
C SER A 17 52.92 9.11 -25.48
N ALA A 18 53.00 10.02 -24.53
CA ALA A 18 53.70 9.78 -23.29
C ALA A 18 52.72 9.00 -22.40
N CYS A 19 52.89 7.69 -22.33
CA CYS A 19 52.30 6.87 -21.26
C CYS A 19 52.87 7.37 -19.93
N LEU A 20 52.15 8.27 -19.28
CA LEU A 20 52.21 8.42 -17.83
C LEU A 20 51.44 7.22 -17.25
N GLU A 21 52.16 6.14 -16.97
CA GLU A 21 51.76 5.17 -15.96
C GLU A 21 51.94 5.85 -14.58
N GLU A 22 51.03 6.76 -14.26
CA GLU A 22 50.70 7.08 -12.87
C GLU A 22 49.31 6.50 -12.63
N GLY A 23 49.24 5.54 -11.70
CA GLY A 23 48.08 4.71 -11.46
C GLY A 23 46.80 5.52 -11.26
N ILE A 24 45.82 5.27 -12.13
CA ILE A 24 44.41 5.57 -11.84
C ILE A 24 43.94 4.45 -10.89
N GLU A 25 44.44 4.45 -9.66
CA GLU A 25 43.92 3.64 -8.55
C GLU A 25 43.20 4.56 -7.56
N GLU A 26 42.21 5.31 -8.05
CA GLU A 26 41.01 5.61 -7.28
C GLU A 26 39.86 5.32 -8.22
N ALA A 27 39.08 4.28 -7.93
CA ALA A 27 37.83 4.03 -8.62
C ALA A 27 36.93 5.25 -8.34
N PHE A 28 36.84 6.16 -9.31
CA PHE A 28 35.93 7.30 -9.22
C PHE A 28 34.52 6.74 -9.05
N ASP A 29 33.84 7.19 -8.00
CA ASP A 29 32.43 6.87 -7.83
C ASP A 29 31.62 7.60 -8.88
N LEU A 30 30.96 6.82 -9.74
CA LEU A 30 30.12 7.31 -10.84
C LEU A 30 28.64 7.01 -10.56
N SER A 31 28.32 6.39 -9.43
CA SER A 31 26.95 6.08 -9.06
C SER A 31 26.33 7.29 -8.36
N PRO A 32 25.12 7.72 -8.76
CA PRO A 32 24.36 8.66 -7.97
C PRO A 32 23.89 7.99 -6.67
N PRO A 33 23.53 8.78 -5.64
CA PRO A 33 22.88 8.24 -4.46
C PRO A 33 21.57 7.56 -4.88
N GLU A 34 21.24 6.42 -4.27
CA GLU A 34 19.98 5.70 -4.52
C GLU A 34 19.00 5.92 -3.37
N LEU A 35 17.69 5.97 -3.68
CA LEU A 35 16.63 6.03 -2.67
C LEU A 35 16.49 4.68 -1.98
N VAL A 36 16.54 4.70 -0.64
CA VAL A 36 16.34 3.50 0.20
C VAL A 36 14.93 3.47 0.76
N SER A 37 14.47 4.58 1.35
CA SER A 37 13.12 4.68 1.92
C SER A 37 12.64 6.13 2.03
N TRP A 38 11.34 6.32 2.20
CA TRP A 38 10.75 7.63 2.49
C TRP A 38 9.47 7.49 3.30
N GLU A 39 9.26 8.39 4.26
CA GLU A 39 8.06 8.40 5.09
C GLU A 39 7.80 9.76 5.74
N ALA A 40 6.54 10.02 6.11
CA ALA A 40 6.24 11.07 7.08
C ALA A 40 6.48 10.53 8.49
N VAL A 41 7.33 11.19 9.27
CA VAL A 41 7.65 10.79 10.65
C VAL A 41 6.92 11.65 11.69
N SER A 42 6.34 12.77 11.24
CA SER A 42 5.38 13.58 11.98
C SER A 42 4.46 14.32 11.00
N GLU A 43 3.49 15.09 11.49
CA GLU A 43 2.62 15.91 10.64
C GLU A 43 3.40 16.94 9.81
N GLU A 44 4.56 17.38 10.30
CA GLU A 44 5.39 18.43 9.69
C GLU A 44 6.69 17.91 9.08
N GLU A 45 7.02 16.62 9.23
CA GLU A 45 8.36 16.12 8.89
C GLU A 45 8.32 14.87 8.00
N ILE A 46 9.08 14.94 6.91
CA ILE A 46 9.33 13.83 5.99
C ILE A 46 10.79 13.40 6.15
N LEU A 47 11.01 12.10 6.31
CA LEU A 47 12.31 11.46 6.29
C LEU A 47 12.51 10.76 4.94
N ILE A 48 13.69 10.94 4.34
CA ILE A 48 14.12 10.24 3.13
C ILE A 48 15.52 9.70 3.39
N THR A 49 15.71 8.39 3.22
CA THR A 49 17.01 7.72 3.41
C THR A 49 17.59 7.35 2.05
N PHE A 50 18.89 7.59 1.89
CA PHE A 50 19.66 7.26 0.69
C PHE A 50 20.73 6.21 1.00
N THR A 51 21.39 5.67 -0.03
CA THR A 51 22.51 4.73 0.13
C THR A 51 23.81 5.38 0.64
N GLU A 52 23.87 6.71 0.62
CA GLU A 52 25.03 7.49 1.04
C GLU A 52 24.61 8.92 1.43
N GLU A 53 25.55 9.70 1.95
CA GLU A 53 25.31 11.10 2.34
C GLU A 53 25.05 12.00 1.14
N VAL A 54 23.97 12.78 1.23
CA VAL A 54 23.53 13.69 0.17
C VAL A 54 23.71 15.17 0.52
N LYS A 55 23.73 16.02 -0.51
CA LYS A 55 23.68 17.47 -0.43
C LYS A 55 22.45 17.97 -1.17
N ALA A 56 21.68 18.79 -0.49
CA ALA A 56 20.49 19.43 -1.05
C ALA A 56 20.23 20.78 -0.37
N SER A 57 19.46 21.63 -1.05
CA SER A 57 18.98 22.91 -0.54
C SER A 57 17.46 22.97 -0.66
N PRO A 58 16.77 23.86 0.08
CA PRO A 58 15.31 23.96 -0.01
C PRO A 58 14.77 24.18 -1.43
N ASP A 59 15.52 24.90 -2.28
CA ASP A 59 15.15 25.17 -3.66
C ASP A 59 15.27 23.95 -4.58
N ASP A 60 15.88 22.85 -4.12
CA ASP A 60 15.96 21.58 -4.85
C ASP A 60 14.69 20.72 -4.70
N PHE A 61 13.68 21.18 -3.95
CA PHE A 61 12.44 20.44 -3.68
C PHE A 61 11.19 21.22 -4.10
N PHE A 62 10.21 20.48 -4.60
CA PHE A 62 8.89 21.00 -4.92
C PHE A 62 7.81 20.14 -4.26
N LEU A 63 6.96 20.81 -3.48
CA LEU A 63 5.77 20.26 -2.86
C LEU A 63 4.53 20.96 -3.47
N PRO A 64 3.60 20.23 -4.08
CA PRO A 64 2.35 20.81 -4.56
C PRO A 64 1.37 21.07 -3.39
N GLN A 65 0.12 21.39 -3.72
CA GLN A 65 -0.99 21.51 -2.75
C GLN A 65 -0.81 22.61 -1.68
N GLY A 66 0.00 23.64 -1.98
CA GLY A 66 0.22 24.77 -1.08
C GLY A 66 1.11 24.46 0.13
N LYS A 67 1.75 23.28 0.14
CA LYS A 67 2.80 22.96 1.10
C LYS A 67 4.10 23.66 0.69
N THR A 68 4.88 24.05 1.69
CA THR A 68 6.18 24.71 1.51
C THR A 68 7.20 24.07 2.41
N LEU A 69 8.43 23.93 1.91
CA LEU A 69 9.54 23.49 2.73
C LEU A 69 10.04 24.66 3.59
N THR A 70 10.01 24.49 4.90
CA THR A 70 10.45 25.51 5.87
C THR A 70 11.87 25.28 6.33
N SER A 71 12.30 24.02 6.40
CA SER A 71 13.65 23.64 6.82
C SER A 71 14.07 22.30 6.22
N LEU A 72 15.38 22.06 6.16
CA LEU A 72 15.99 20.84 5.66
C LEU A 72 17.23 20.54 6.50
N THR A 73 17.36 19.29 6.94
CA THR A 73 18.54 18.79 7.67
C THR A 73 19.04 17.50 7.02
N VAL A 74 20.36 17.36 6.89
CA VAL A 74 21.00 16.11 6.45
C VAL A 74 21.85 15.57 7.60
N GLU A 75 21.63 14.32 7.98
CA GLU A 75 22.38 13.61 9.01
C GLU A 75 22.82 12.24 8.47
N GLY A 76 24.06 12.16 7.97
CA GLY A 76 24.53 10.94 7.30
C GLY A 76 23.72 10.67 6.03
N GLU A 77 23.09 9.51 5.95
CA GLU A 77 22.27 9.04 4.82
C GLU A 77 20.83 9.58 4.84
N ASP A 78 20.45 10.24 5.94
CA ASP A 78 19.08 10.69 6.18
C ASP A 78 18.91 12.17 5.84
N LEU A 79 17.85 12.46 5.07
CA LEU A 79 17.38 13.79 4.72
C LEU A 79 16.03 14.03 5.40
N ARG A 80 15.97 15.01 6.30
CA ARG A 80 14.74 15.45 6.96
C ARG A 80 14.24 16.76 6.36
N LEU A 81 12.98 16.75 5.94
CA LEU A 81 12.29 17.87 5.32
C LEU A 81 11.17 18.34 6.24
N THR A 82 11.20 19.61 6.67
CA THR A 82 10.12 20.20 7.46
C THR A 82 9.17 20.98 6.57
N ILE A 83 7.89 20.66 6.59
CA ILE A 83 6.86 21.25 5.73
C ILE A 83 5.88 22.14 6.50
N SER A 84 5.30 23.13 5.81
CA SER A 84 4.19 23.94 6.32
C SER A 84 3.21 24.27 5.20
N PRO A 85 1.88 24.21 5.44
CA PRO A 85 1.24 23.76 6.69
C PRO A 85 1.45 22.26 6.94
N PRO A 86 1.20 21.75 8.17
CA PRO A 86 1.27 20.33 8.47
C PRO A 86 0.39 19.50 7.53
N SER A 87 0.78 18.24 7.31
CA SER A 87 0.01 17.26 6.55
C SER A 87 -1.17 16.71 7.35
N LEU A 88 -2.27 16.40 6.66
CA LEU A 88 -3.37 15.67 7.27
C LEU A 88 -3.07 14.16 7.29
N PRO A 89 -3.62 13.40 8.24
CA PRO A 89 -3.50 11.94 8.26
C PRO A 89 -3.88 11.31 6.93
N GLY A 90 -2.94 10.56 6.32
CA GLY A 90 -3.16 9.89 5.04
C GLY A 90 -3.18 10.78 3.80
N GLU A 91 -2.96 12.09 3.93
CA GLU A 91 -2.89 13.02 2.80
C GLU A 91 -1.76 12.58 1.85
N PRO A 92 -2.02 12.32 0.55
CA PRO A 92 -0.96 12.06 -0.40
C PRO A 92 -0.22 13.37 -0.70
N LEU A 93 1.07 13.40 -0.37
CA LEU A 93 2.00 14.50 -0.56
C LEU A 93 3.01 14.11 -1.65
N PRO A 94 2.75 14.46 -2.93
CA PRO A 94 3.75 14.33 -3.96
C PRO A 94 4.96 15.20 -3.63
N LEU A 95 6.16 14.67 -3.80
CA LEU A 95 7.40 15.39 -3.59
C LEU A 95 8.31 15.14 -4.79
N GLU A 96 8.69 16.23 -5.46
CA GLU A 96 9.79 16.22 -6.40
C GLU A 96 11.03 16.73 -5.68
N GLY A 97 12.16 16.05 -5.87
CA GLY A 97 13.40 16.38 -5.20
C GLY A 97 14.62 16.14 -6.08
N ARG A 98 15.67 16.91 -5.83
CA ARG A 98 16.99 16.68 -6.39
C ARG A 98 18.05 16.66 -5.29
N VAL A 99 18.88 15.62 -5.30
CA VAL A 99 20.00 15.47 -4.37
C VAL A 99 21.30 15.23 -5.13
N ARG A 100 22.43 15.49 -4.48
CA ARG A 100 23.78 15.21 -5.01
C ARG A 100 24.63 14.52 -3.97
N ASP A 101 25.51 13.61 -4.37
CA ASP A 101 26.50 13.05 -3.45
C ASP A 101 27.66 14.04 -3.19
N ARG A 102 28.73 13.54 -2.55
CA ARG A 102 29.94 14.32 -2.27
C ARG A 102 30.80 14.59 -3.51
N VAL A 103 30.72 13.75 -4.54
CA VAL A 103 31.56 13.77 -5.76
C VAL A 103 30.89 14.55 -6.91
N GLY A 104 29.60 14.85 -6.78
CA GLY A 104 28.79 15.63 -7.71
C GLY A 104 27.76 14.82 -8.53
N ASN A 105 27.65 13.50 -8.34
CA ASN A 105 26.61 12.72 -9.00
C ASN A 105 25.24 13.16 -8.46
N SER A 106 24.22 13.19 -9.32
CA SER A 106 22.90 13.73 -8.98
C SER A 106 21.81 12.69 -9.19
N LEU A 107 20.84 12.65 -8.26
CA LEU A 107 19.56 11.96 -8.42
C LEU A 107 18.44 12.99 -8.45
N THR A 108 17.54 12.90 -9.44
CA THR A 108 16.24 13.58 -9.42
C THR A 108 15.17 12.52 -9.27
N PHE A 109 14.22 12.73 -8.36
CA PHE A 109 13.17 11.77 -8.06
C PHE A 109 11.82 12.44 -7.89
N PHE A 110 10.78 11.62 -8.03
CA PHE A 110 9.41 11.95 -7.69
C PHE A 110 8.87 10.82 -6.83
N LEU A 111 8.34 11.16 -5.66
CA LEU A 111 7.77 10.20 -4.72
C LEU A 111 6.45 10.73 -4.16
N VAL A 112 5.66 9.84 -3.56
CA VAL A 112 4.46 10.21 -2.81
C VAL A 112 4.67 9.79 -1.37
N VAL A 113 4.62 10.77 -0.46
CA VAL A 113 4.60 10.53 0.99
C VAL A 113 3.16 10.60 1.46
N TYR A 114 2.76 9.74 2.37
CA TYR A 114 1.44 9.82 2.99
C TYR A 114 1.57 10.52 4.35
N GLY A 115 0.72 11.53 4.58
CA GLY A 115 0.70 12.32 5.80
C GLY A 115 0.61 11.46 7.05
N TYR A 116 1.35 11.85 8.08
CA TYR A 116 1.51 11.06 9.28
C TYR A 116 0.20 10.94 10.05
N ASN A 117 -0.10 9.74 10.54
CA ASN A 117 -1.24 9.47 11.41
C ASN A 117 -0.74 8.82 12.69
N GLU A 118 -0.71 9.57 13.78
CA GLU A 118 -0.29 9.06 15.10
C GLU A 118 -1.39 8.25 15.81
N ARG A 119 -2.61 8.27 15.27
CA ARG A 119 -3.83 7.71 15.88
C ARG A 119 -4.41 6.55 15.06
N VAL A 120 -3.62 5.84 14.27
CA VAL A 120 -4.11 4.66 13.54
C VAL A 120 -4.64 3.63 14.55
N PRO A 121 -5.92 3.22 14.46
CA PRO A 121 -6.49 2.24 15.37
C PRO A 121 -5.94 0.83 15.13
N GLU A 122 -6.11 -0.06 16.11
CA GLU A 122 -6.09 -1.50 15.86
C GLU A 122 -7.34 -1.87 15.06
N VAL A 123 -7.15 -2.47 13.88
CA VAL A 123 -8.23 -2.78 12.93
C VAL A 123 -8.03 -4.20 12.43
N LEU A 124 -9.13 -4.95 12.34
CA LEU A 124 -9.17 -6.29 11.77
C LEU A 124 -9.99 -6.28 10.49
N ILE A 125 -9.59 -7.08 9.50
CA ILE A 125 -10.50 -7.58 8.47
C ILE A 125 -11.48 -8.49 9.20
N ASN A 126 -12.78 -8.25 9.05
CA ASN A 126 -13.81 -8.85 9.90
C ASN A 126 -14.77 -9.77 9.14
N GLU A 127 -15.23 -9.35 7.97
CA GLU A 127 -16.17 -10.11 7.12
C GLU A 127 -15.91 -9.75 5.65
N PHE A 128 -15.98 -10.71 4.73
CA PHE A 128 -15.83 -10.43 3.31
C PHE A 128 -16.54 -11.43 2.41
N THR A 129 -16.77 -11.02 1.16
CA THR A 129 -17.32 -11.85 0.09
C THR A 129 -16.40 -11.85 -1.13
N THR A 130 -16.16 -13.05 -1.70
CA THR A 130 -15.33 -13.23 -2.92
C THR A 130 -16.14 -13.73 -4.12
N GLN A 131 -17.42 -14.02 -3.91
CA GLN A 131 -18.34 -14.61 -4.89
C GLN A 131 -19.68 -13.83 -4.91
N GLY A 132 -19.56 -12.51 -4.90
CA GLY A 132 -20.65 -11.54 -4.95
C GLY A 132 -21.48 -11.66 -6.23
N SER A 133 -22.72 -11.20 -6.12
CA SER A 133 -23.71 -11.18 -7.19
C SER A 133 -23.98 -9.75 -7.64
N SER A 134 -24.83 -9.57 -8.66
CA SER A 134 -25.29 -8.24 -9.07
C SER A 134 -26.09 -7.51 -7.98
N SER A 135 -26.70 -8.26 -7.06
CA SER A 135 -27.54 -7.73 -5.97
C SER A 135 -26.78 -7.56 -4.67
N HIS A 136 -25.75 -8.39 -4.47
CA HIS A 136 -24.86 -8.34 -3.31
C HIS A 136 -23.41 -8.43 -3.79
N PRO A 137 -22.81 -7.31 -4.22
CA PRO A 137 -21.45 -7.26 -4.75
C PRO A 137 -20.39 -7.65 -3.72
N ASP A 138 -19.15 -7.82 -4.17
CA ASP A 138 -18.04 -8.15 -3.29
C ASP A 138 -17.69 -6.95 -2.39
N CYS A 139 -17.60 -7.19 -1.09
CA CYS A 139 -17.17 -6.19 -0.12
C CYS A 139 -16.29 -6.81 0.97
N VAL A 140 -15.56 -5.94 1.65
CA VAL A 140 -14.71 -6.26 2.80
C VAL A 140 -15.11 -5.33 3.92
N GLU A 141 -15.40 -5.89 5.08
CA GLU A 141 -15.64 -5.17 6.31
C GLU A 141 -14.41 -5.16 7.20
N LEU A 142 -14.15 -4.00 7.79
CA LEU A 142 -13.16 -3.80 8.82
C LEU A 142 -13.84 -3.52 10.16
N TYR A 143 -13.29 -4.09 11.23
CA TYR A 143 -13.72 -3.84 12.60
C TYR A 143 -12.64 -3.09 13.38
N LEU A 144 -13.01 -1.96 13.98
CA LEU A 144 -12.10 -1.18 14.82
C LEU A 144 -12.08 -1.75 16.24
N VAL A 145 -10.97 -2.34 16.64
CA VAL A 145 -10.76 -2.87 18.00
C VAL A 145 -10.56 -1.71 18.99
N THR A 146 -9.81 -0.68 18.58
CA THR A 146 -9.60 0.54 19.35
C THR A 146 -10.17 1.76 18.62
N GLU A 147 -10.42 2.84 19.36
CA GLU A 147 -10.73 4.13 18.74
C GLU A 147 -9.50 4.71 18.05
N GLY A 148 -9.70 5.54 17.02
CA GLY A 148 -8.59 6.10 16.25
C GLY A 148 -9.03 6.94 15.07
N ASN A 149 -8.06 7.32 14.25
CA ASN A 149 -8.26 7.96 12.96
C ASN A 149 -7.84 6.98 11.86
N ILE A 150 -8.70 6.68 10.90
CA ILE A 150 -8.38 5.73 9.81
C ILE A 150 -7.64 6.38 8.63
N GLY A 151 -7.28 7.67 8.73
CA GLY A 151 -6.59 8.39 7.66
C GLY A 151 -5.27 7.74 7.28
N GLY A 152 -5.16 7.35 6.02
CA GLY A 152 -3.97 6.72 5.48
C GLY A 152 -3.94 5.21 5.65
N LEU A 153 -4.80 4.61 6.50
CA LEU A 153 -5.01 3.16 6.52
C LEU A 153 -5.19 2.69 5.07
N VAL A 154 -4.56 1.57 4.70
CA VAL A 154 -4.63 1.08 3.33
C VAL A 154 -5.03 -0.37 3.30
N PHE A 155 -5.99 -0.67 2.44
CA PHE A 155 -6.39 -2.02 2.07
C PHE A 155 -5.74 -2.41 0.74
N TYR A 156 -5.25 -3.64 0.66
CA TYR A 156 -4.81 -4.26 -0.58
C TYR A 156 -5.54 -5.59 -0.84
N GLU A 157 -5.97 -5.81 -2.08
CA GLU A 157 -6.08 -7.16 -2.64
C GLU A 157 -4.66 -7.59 -3.08
N GLY A 158 -3.86 -8.02 -2.11
CA GLY A 158 -2.45 -8.39 -2.25
C GLY A 158 -1.64 -7.92 -1.04
N THR A 159 -0.43 -7.44 -1.30
CA THR A 159 0.51 -6.88 -0.30
C THR A 159 0.90 -5.46 -0.67
N ASP A 160 1.69 -4.77 0.16
CA ASP A 160 2.16 -3.42 -0.12
C ASP A 160 3.24 -3.35 -1.21
N THR A 161 3.76 -4.51 -1.66
CA THR A 161 4.72 -4.62 -2.77
C THR A 161 4.12 -5.19 -4.06
N ASP A 162 3.04 -5.98 -3.98
CA ASP A 162 2.30 -6.50 -5.15
C ASP A 162 0.79 -6.63 -4.87
N TRP A 163 -0.03 -5.83 -5.56
CA TRP A 163 -1.48 -5.81 -5.40
C TRP A 163 -2.23 -5.69 -6.72
N ASP A 164 -3.46 -6.20 -6.74
CA ASP A 164 -4.39 -6.00 -7.86
C ASP A 164 -5.26 -4.75 -7.65
N GLN A 165 -5.62 -4.47 -6.39
CA GLN A 165 -6.46 -3.34 -5.98
C GLN A 165 -5.91 -2.74 -4.69
N MET A 166 -6.02 -1.41 -4.55
CA MET A 166 -5.58 -0.65 -3.38
C MET A 166 -6.60 0.43 -3.06
N PHE A 167 -6.90 0.62 -1.79
CA PHE A 167 -7.70 1.74 -1.31
C PHE A 167 -7.07 2.37 -0.08
N VAL A 168 -6.83 3.68 -0.13
CA VAL A 168 -6.29 4.46 0.99
C VAL A 168 -7.45 5.23 1.62
N PHE A 169 -7.74 4.95 2.89
CA PHE A 169 -8.85 5.55 3.60
C PHE A 169 -8.58 7.03 3.90
N PRO A 170 -9.57 7.92 3.72
CA PRO A 170 -9.45 9.32 4.09
C PRO A 170 -9.44 9.50 5.62
N PRO A 171 -8.98 10.65 6.14
CA PRO A 171 -9.01 10.93 7.56
C PRO A 171 -10.45 10.93 8.08
N LEU A 172 -10.71 10.06 9.06
CA LEU A 172 -11.98 9.96 9.76
C LEU A 172 -11.74 9.42 11.17
N ASP A 173 -12.23 10.14 12.17
CA ASP A 173 -12.17 9.72 13.58
C ASP A 173 -13.33 8.79 13.91
N LEU A 174 -13.03 7.60 14.40
CA LEU A 174 -14.02 6.57 14.70
C LEU A 174 -13.82 5.99 16.12
N PRO A 175 -14.91 5.71 16.85
CA PRO A 175 -14.83 5.03 18.13
C PRO A 175 -14.47 3.54 17.98
N ALA A 176 -13.99 2.93 19.06
CA ALA A 176 -13.86 1.48 19.14
C ALA A 176 -15.21 0.79 18.92
N GLY A 177 -15.21 -0.34 18.22
CA GLY A 177 -16.40 -1.08 17.85
C GLY A 177 -17.10 -0.58 16.59
N SER A 178 -16.55 0.40 15.88
CA SER A 178 -17.05 0.84 14.57
C SER A 178 -16.76 -0.19 13.48
N PHE A 179 -17.68 -0.24 12.51
CA PHE A 179 -17.56 -1.04 11.28
C PHE A 179 -17.33 -0.11 10.09
N VAL A 180 -16.41 -0.50 9.22
CA VAL A 180 -16.10 0.19 7.96
C VAL A 180 -16.28 -0.82 6.84
N ILE A 181 -17.09 -0.51 5.83
CA ILE A 181 -17.34 -1.40 4.70
C ILE A 181 -16.67 -0.81 3.46
N LEU A 182 -15.74 -1.56 2.88
CA LEU A 182 -15.15 -1.26 1.58
C LEU A 182 -15.85 -2.11 0.51
N HIS A 183 -16.63 -1.45 -0.33
CA HIS A 183 -17.25 -2.04 -1.51
C HIS A 183 -16.21 -2.19 -2.61
N THR A 184 -15.78 -3.42 -2.87
CA THR A 184 -14.70 -3.73 -3.82
C THR A 184 -15.19 -3.92 -5.26
N LYS A 185 -16.51 -3.94 -5.45
CA LYS A 185 -17.17 -4.07 -6.75
C LYS A 185 -18.34 -3.09 -6.90
N PRO A 186 -18.06 -1.76 -6.87
CA PRO A 186 -19.10 -0.74 -7.05
C PRO A 186 -19.81 -0.85 -8.40
N ASP A 187 -21.03 -0.32 -8.48
CA ASP A 187 -21.75 -0.11 -9.73
C ASP A 187 -21.24 1.14 -10.51
N GLY A 188 -20.46 2.01 -9.86
CA GLY A 188 -19.91 3.25 -10.43
C GLY A 188 -20.95 4.36 -10.55
N ILE A 189 -21.92 4.42 -9.63
CA ILE A 189 -23.03 5.39 -9.68
C ILE A 189 -22.78 6.59 -8.75
N PRO A 190 -23.32 7.79 -9.04
CA PRO A 190 -23.11 8.97 -8.18
C PRO A 190 -23.62 8.87 -6.73
N GLY A 191 -24.43 7.86 -6.41
CA GLY A 191 -24.93 7.60 -5.05
C GLY A 191 -23.95 6.79 -4.19
N GLU A 192 -22.90 6.24 -4.80
CA GLU A 192 -21.77 5.61 -4.11
C GLU A 192 -20.83 6.74 -3.68
N ILE A 193 -20.82 7.02 -2.38
CA ILE A 193 -20.16 8.17 -1.77
C ILE A 193 -19.34 7.62 -0.63
N ASP A 194 -18.06 7.98 -0.60
CA ASP A 194 -17.19 7.68 0.54
C ASP A 194 -17.65 8.51 1.76
N GLU A 195 -18.07 7.81 2.80
CA GLU A 195 -18.68 8.43 3.96
C GLU A 195 -17.61 8.97 4.92
N THR A 196 -17.58 10.29 5.08
CA THR A 196 -16.61 10.99 5.96
C THR A 196 -17.27 11.94 6.94
N THR A 197 -18.60 12.08 6.88
CA THR A 197 -19.38 12.98 7.74
C THR A 197 -20.67 12.37 8.26
N ASP A 198 -21.32 11.52 7.48
CA ASP A 198 -22.60 10.87 7.81
C ASP A 198 -22.56 9.40 7.32
N PRO A 199 -22.69 8.39 8.21
CA PRO A 199 -22.67 6.96 7.87
C PRO A 199 -23.93 6.46 7.15
N ALA A 200 -24.88 7.35 6.81
CA ALA A 200 -26.08 7.02 6.05
C ALA A 200 -26.17 7.82 4.73
N ALA A 201 -25.07 8.42 4.30
CA ALA A 201 -25.03 9.29 3.13
C ALA A 201 -25.01 8.49 1.82
N SER A 202 -24.43 7.29 1.83
CA SER A 202 -24.33 6.45 0.65
C SER A 202 -25.64 5.74 0.32
N GLY A 203 -26.03 5.82 -0.96
CA GLY A 203 -27.19 5.12 -1.52
C GLY A 203 -26.81 3.95 -2.42
N GLY A 204 -25.56 3.48 -2.36
CA GLY A 204 -25.10 2.32 -3.13
C GLY A 204 -25.71 1.00 -2.62
N LYS A 205 -25.47 -0.09 -3.35
CA LYS A 205 -25.97 -1.42 -2.93
C LYS A 205 -25.25 -1.88 -1.67
N ASP A 206 -26.01 -2.47 -0.75
CA ASP A 206 -25.51 -2.93 0.55
C ASP A 206 -24.80 -1.84 1.38
N SER A 207 -25.08 -0.56 1.11
CA SER A 207 -24.71 0.50 2.07
C SER A 207 -25.47 0.32 3.38
N HIS A 208 -24.84 0.65 4.49
CA HIS A 208 -25.35 0.35 5.82
C HIS A 208 -25.33 1.58 6.74
N PRO A 209 -26.49 2.04 7.26
CA PRO A 209 -26.61 3.32 7.98
C PRO A 209 -25.94 3.37 9.36
N SER A 210 -25.33 2.27 9.81
CA SER A 210 -24.55 2.20 11.05
C SER A 210 -23.10 1.76 10.83
N ALA A 211 -22.68 1.60 9.59
CA ALA A 211 -21.30 1.39 9.19
C ALA A 211 -20.83 2.59 8.38
N TRP A 212 -19.53 2.67 8.08
CA TRP A 212 -19.00 3.69 7.18
C TRP A 212 -18.68 3.07 5.85
N ASP A 213 -19.42 3.44 4.81
CA ASP A 213 -19.28 2.89 3.47
C ASP A 213 -18.24 3.65 2.64
N PHE A 214 -17.33 2.89 2.04
CA PHE A 214 -16.32 3.37 1.10
C PHE A 214 -16.36 2.53 -0.18
N TRP A 215 -16.03 3.15 -1.30
CA TRP A 215 -16.22 2.55 -2.62
C TRP A 215 -14.91 2.52 -3.38
N LEU A 216 -14.38 1.32 -3.64
CA LEU A 216 -13.12 1.15 -4.35
C LEU A 216 -13.27 1.60 -5.81
N PRO A 217 -12.67 2.72 -6.25
CA PRO A 217 -12.91 3.25 -7.59
C PRO A 217 -12.52 2.24 -8.67
N ASP A 218 -13.41 2.02 -9.64
CA ASP A 218 -13.24 1.02 -10.71
C ASP A 218 -13.00 -0.42 -10.21
N GLY A 219 -13.44 -0.73 -8.99
CA GLY A 219 -13.27 -2.01 -8.35
C GLY A 219 -13.93 -3.16 -9.09
N LYS A 220 -13.26 -4.31 -9.13
CA LYS A 220 -13.68 -5.49 -9.93
C LYS A 220 -14.21 -6.63 -9.08
N GLY A 221 -14.26 -6.44 -7.77
CA GLY A 221 -14.46 -7.49 -6.78
C GLY A 221 -13.18 -8.26 -6.50
N LEU A 222 -13.29 -9.25 -5.62
CA LEU A 222 -12.16 -10.06 -5.18
C LEU A 222 -12.02 -11.32 -6.03
N SER A 223 -10.80 -11.89 -6.08
CA SER A 223 -10.58 -13.22 -6.63
C SER A 223 -11.40 -14.27 -5.88
N GLY A 224 -12.21 -15.06 -6.59
CA GLY A 224 -13.09 -16.06 -5.97
C GLY A 224 -12.39 -17.29 -5.37
N ASN A 225 -11.23 -17.68 -5.90
CA ASN A 225 -10.61 -18.97 -5.57
C ASN A 225 -9.37 -18.86 -4.68
N ASN A 226 -8.51 -17.88 -4.94
CA ASN A 226 -7.25 -17.73 -4.21
C ASN A 226 -6.94 -16.24 -4.08
N GLY A 227 -6.55 -15.80 -2.90
CA GLY A 227 -6.22 -14.41 -2.67
C GLY A 227 -5.59 -14.16 -1.32
N VAL A 228 -5.03 -12.96 -1.22
CA VAL A 228 -4.42 -12.40 -0.02
C VAL A 228 -5.03 -11.02 0.14
N LEU A 229 -5.62 -10.75 1.29
CA LEU A 229 -6.12 -9.43 1.66
C LEU A 229 -5.27 -8.90 2.79
N THR A 230 -4.84 -7.64 2.74
CA THR A 230 -4.01 -7.06 3.80
C THR A 230 -4.44 -5.65 4.15
N LEU A 231 -4.21 -5.30 5.41
CA LEU A 231 -4.31 -3.95 5.94
C LEU A 231 -2.94 -3.46 6.39
N TYR A 232 -2.57 -2.25 6.02
CA TYR A 232 -1.37 -1.60 6.51
C TYR A 232 -1.71 -0.25 7.13
N THR A 233 -0.88 0.21 8.07
CA THR A 233 -1.04 1.53 8.72
C THR A 233 -1.05 2.68 7.70
N ARG A 234 -0.37 2.47 6.57
CA ARG A 234 -0.32 3.33 5.38
C ARG A 234 0.36 2.61 4.22
N PRO A 235 0.35 3.14 2.99
CA PRO A 235 1.17 2.59 1.92
C PRO A 235 2.66 2.53 2.31
N GLY A 236 3.28 1.35 2.19
CA GLY A 236 4.64 1.06 2.67
C GLY A 236 4.80 1.10 4.19
N GLY A 237 3.68 1.04 4.94
CA GLY A 237 3.65 1.06 6.39
C GLY A 237 3.83 -0.32 7.02
N ARG A 238 3.39 -0.47 8.27
CA ARG A 238 3.42 -1.76 8.96
C ARG A 238 2.14 -2.54 8.66
N LEU A 239 2.26 -3.85 8.45
CA LEU A 239 1.13 -4.78 8.36
C LEU A 239 0.33 -4.76 9.68
N LEU A 240 -0.98 -4.65 9.56
CA LEU A 240 -1.94 -4.64 10.67
C LEU A 240 -2.69 -5.95 10.79
N ASP A 241 -3.27 -6.42 9.70
CA ASP A 241 -4.01 -7.69 9.62
C ASP A 241 -3.91 -8.24 8.19
N ALA A 242 -4.02 -9.55 8.05
CA ALA A 242 -4.02 -10.23 6.76
C ALA A 242 -4.98 -11.43 6.76
N VAL A 243 -5.48 -11.76 5.57
CA VAL A 243 -6.29 -12.96 5.36
C VAL A 243 -5.78 -13.67 4.12
N VAL A 244 -5.55 -14.97 4.26
CA VAL A 244 -5.17 -15.84 3.14
C VAL A 244 -6.26 -16.89 2.90
N TYR A 245 -6.72 -16.95 1.65
CA TYR A 245 -7.72 -17.93 1.24
C TYR A 245 -7.29 -18.64 -0.05
N SER A 246 -7.59 -19.93 -0.13
CA SER A 246 -7.26 -20.79 -1.27
C SER A 246 -8.16 -22.01 -1.29
N THR A 247 -8.67 -22.36 -2.47
CA THR A 247 -9.40 -23.62 -2.67
C THR A 247 -8.46 -24.84 -2.73
N GLY A 248 -7.15 -24.64 -2.87
CA GLY A 248 -6.15 -25.71 -2.99
C GLY A 248 -6.34 -26.64 -4.21
N THR A 249 -7.24 -26.30 -5.13
CA THR A 249 -7.62 -27.16 -6.26
C THR A 249 -6.58 -27.21 -7.39
N SER A 250 -5.56 -26.34 -7.34
CA SER A 250 -4.54 -26.26 -8.39
C SER A 250 -3.30 -27.09 -8.05
N GLU A 251 -2.70 -27.77 -9.03
CA GLU A 251 -1.37 -28.36 -8.87
C GLU A 251 -0.24 -27.35 -9.15
N ARG A 252 -0.56 -26.12 -9.57
CA ARG A 252 0.44 -25.09 -9.91
C ARG A 252 0.73 -24.19 -8.73
N TYR A 253 1.99 -23.76 -8.63
CA TYR A 253 2.47 -22.81 -7.60
C TYR A 253 2.01 -23.24 -6.21
N GLU A 254 2.28 -24.51 -5.87
CA GLU A 254 2.02 -25.07 -4.54
C GLU A 254 0.55 -25.01 -4.09
N GLY A 255 -0.40 -24.96 -5.03
CA GLY A 255 -1.82 -24.88 -4.72
C GLY A 255 -2.47 -23.54 -5.03
N PHE A 256 -1.68 -22.47 -5.14
CA PHE A 256 -2.17 -21.09 -5.25
C PHE A 256 -2.48 -20.64 -6.68
N ALA A 257 -2.35 -21.54 -7.66
CA ALA A 257 -2.69 -21.37 -9.08
C ALA A 257 -1.89 -20.31 -9.88
N GLN A 258 -1.39 -19.25 -9.25
CA GLN A 258 -0.60 -18.18 -9.88
C GLN A 258 0.64 -17.85 -9.05
N LYS A 259 1.76 -17.54 -9.72
CA LYS A 259 3.02 -17.17 -9.04
C LYS A 259 2.83 -15.98 -8.11
N LYS A 260 2.16 -14.92 -8.58
CA LYS A 260 1.92 -13.71 -7.79
C LYS A 260 1.17 -13.99 -6.47
N VAL A 261 0.22 -14.92 -6.47
CA VAL A 261 -0.53 -15.28 -5.25
C VAL A 261 0.39 -16.04 -4.30
N LEU A 262 1.17 -17.00 -4.78
CA LEU A 262 2.17 -17.68 -3.96
C LEU A 262 3.18 -16.68 -3.37
N ASP A 263 3.70 -15.74 -4.16
CA ASP A 263 4.65 -14.73 -3.69
C ASP A 263 4.04 -13.86 -2.56
N ARG A 264 2.79 -13.39 -2.73
CA ARG A 264 2.04 -12.63 -1.70
C ARG A 264 1.84 -13.43 -0.42
N VAL A 265 1.53 -14.74 -0.54
CA VAL A 265 1.40 -15.63 0.63
C VAL A 265 2.72 -15.75 1.39
N ARG A 266 3.84 -15.88 0.67
CA ARG A 266 5.17 -15.95 1.29
C ARG A 266 5.54 -14.64 1.99
N GLU A 267 5.21 -13.50 1.39
CA GLU A 267 5.43 -12.20 2.02
C GLU A 267 4.63 -12.01 3.31
N VAL A 268 3.35 -12.38 3.32
CA VAL A 268 2.52 -12.32 4.53
C VAL A 268 3.02 -13.30 5.61
N GLU A 269 3.47 -14.50 5.22
CA GLU A 269 4.11 -15.47 6.13
C GLU A 269 5.39 -14.89 6.75
N ASP A 270 6.27 -14.28 5.93
CA ASP A 270 7.53 -13.69 6.36
C ASP A 270 7.31 -12.48 7.30
N LEU A 271 6.26 -11.70 7.06
CA LEU A 271 5.82 -10.61 7.96
C LEU A 271 5.12 -11.13 9.22
N GLY A 272 4.78 -12.41 9.28
CA GLY A 272 4.08 -13.05 10.39
C GLY A 272 2.60 -12.67 10.49
N GLY A 273 2.01 -12.12 9.43
CA GLY A 273 0.59 -11.71 9.38
C GLY A 273 -0.37 -12.84 9.07
N TRP A 274 0.12 -14.01 8.68
CA TRP A 274 -0.67 -15.24 8.62
C TRP A 274 0.19 -16.42 9.04
N LYS A 275 -0.41 -17.33 9.81
CA LYS A 275 0.22 -18.47 10.44
C LYS A 275 -0.56 -19.73 10.09
N GLY A 276 0.18 -20.83 10.04
CA GLY A 276 -0.35 -22.14 9.71
C GLY A 276 0.36 -23.25 10.48
N ALA A 277 -0.13 -24.46 10.29
CA ALA A 277 0.53 -25.66 10.79
C ALA A 277 1.78 -26.00 9.96
N SER A 278 1.83 -25.58 8.70
CA SER A 278 2.97 -25.75 7.80
C SER A 278 3.83 -24.49 7.71
N SER A 279 5.13 -24.67 7.47
CA SER A 279 6.02 -23.64 6.97
C SER A 279 6.96 -24.26 5.93
N PRO A 280 6.92 -23.84 4.66
CA PRO A 280 6.12 -22.73 4.14
C PRO A 280 4.60 -23.02 4.15
N LEU A 281 3.75 -21.98 4.22
CA LEU A 281 2.28 -22.11 4.21
C LEU A 281 1.78 -22.87 2.96
N THR A 282 0.76 -23.70 3.17
CA THR A 282 0.06 -24.46 2.12
C THR A 282 -1.42 -24.05 2.05
N PRO A 283 -2.17 -24.41 0.99
CA PRO A 283 -3.61 -24.16 0.96
C PRO A 283 -4.37 -24.74 2.15
N ASP A 284 -3.89 -25.84 2.73
CA ASP A 284 -4.49 -26.43 3.93
C ASP A 284 -4.37 -25.51 5.16
N ASP A 285 -3.48 -24.52 5.14
CA ASP A 285 -3.32 -23.50 6.19
C ASP A 285 -4.18 -22.24 5.91
N CYS A 286 -4.90 -22.21 4.80
CA CYS A 286 -5.71 -21.08 4.35
C CYS A 286 -7.20 -21.35 4.54
N ILE A 287 -8.02 -20.30 4.39
CA ILE A 287 -9.48 -20.44 4.34
C ILE A 287 -9.87 -21.02 2.97
N ASP A 288 -10.70 -22.06 2.93
CA ASP A 288 -11.30 -22.53 1.68
C ASP A 288 -12.55 -21.69 1.34
N PRO A 289 -12.51 -20.84 0.29
CA PRO A 289 -13.64 -19.99 -0.06
C PRO A 289 -14.71 -20.72 -0.88
N ASP A 290 -14.52 -21.97 -1.34
CA ASP A 290 -15.46 -22.66 -2.23
C ASP A 290 -16.91 -22.68 -1.71
N PRO A 291 -17.18 -22.86 -0.40
CA PRO A 291 -18.54 -22.82 0.12
C PRO A 291 -19.16 -21.42 0.20
N SER A 292 -18.39 -20.35 -0.01
CA SER A 292 -18.87 -18.97 0.11
C SER A 292 -19.79 -18.58 -1.05
N THR A 293 -20.64 -17.58 -0.84
CA THR A 293 -21.47 -16.94 -1.87
C THR A 293 -21.70 -15.49 -1.49
N ALA A 294 -22.32 -14.74 -2.39
CA ALA A 294 -22.95 -13.44 -2.14
C ALA A 294 -23.75 -13.31 -0.82
N THR A 295 -24.26 -14.41 -0.25
CA THR A 295 -25.02 -14.40 1.02
C THR A 295 -24.47 -15.36 2.08
N ARG A 296 -23.34 -16.02 1.78
CA ARG A 296 -22.55 -16.86 2.69
C ARG A 296 -21.15 -16.26 2.73
N SER A 297 -21.01 -15.19 3.49
CA SER A 297 -19.74 -14.49 3.68
C SER A 297 -18.76 -15.33 4.49
N ILE A 298 -17.49 -14.95 4.40
CA ILE A 298 -16.39 -15.46 5.21
C ILE A 298 -16.18 -14.43 6.32
N CYS A 299 -16.26 -14.83 7.58
CA CYS A 299 -16.18 -13.87 8.68
C CYS A 299 -15.50 -14.45 9.92
N ARG A 300 -15.05 -13.55 10.81
CA ARG A 300 -14.64 -13.89 12.17
C ARG A 300 -15.87 -14.11 13.06
N ALA A 301 -15.68 -14.61 14.28
CA ALA A 301 -16.76 -14.71 15.29
C ALA A 301 -17.32 -13.34 15.71
N SER A 302 -18.51 -13.34 16.32
CA SER A 302 -19.21 -12.14 16.82
C SER A 302 -18.42 -11.30 17.82
N VAL A 303 -17.49 -11.96 18.53
CA VAL A 303 -16.42 -11.32 19.31
C VAL A 303 -15.11 -11.73 18.66
N PRO A 304 -14.54 -10.89 17.78
CA PRO A 304 -13.39 -11.29 16.98
C PRO A 304 -12.20 -11.58 17.89
N GLN A 305 -11.59 -12.74 17.66
CA GLN A 305 -10.26 -13.09 18.15
C GLN A 305 -9.35 -13.13 16.94
N ASP A 306 -8.09 -12.81 17.17
CA ASP A 306 -7.09 -12.82 16.11
C ASP A 306 -5.86 -13.59 16.57
N THR A 307 -5.70 -14.76 15.96
CA THR A 307 -4.55 -15.63 16.12
C THR A 307 -3.66 -15.63 14.87
N ASP A 308 -4.02 -14.81 13.86
CA ASP A 308 -3.45 -14.78 12.52
C ASP A 308 -3.59 -16.14 11.80
N THR A 309 -4.68 -16.87 12.02
CA THR A 309 -4.86 -18.22 11.42
C THR A 309 -6.24 -18.40 10.81
N LYS A 310 -6.39 -19.43 9.97
CA LYS A 310 -7.70 -19.78 9.39
C LYS A 310 -8.74 -20.15 10.46
N GLU A 311 -8.30 -20.56 11.65
CA GLU A 311 -9.19 -20.94 12.76
C GLU A 311 -9.99 -19.77 13.31
N ASP A 312 -9.58 -18.52 13.02
CA ASP A 312 -10.33 -17.33 13.40
C ASP A 312 -11.59 -17.13 12.52
N TRP A 313 -11.74 -17.92 11.44
CA TRP A 313 -12.68 -17.68 10.37
C TRP A 313 -13.64 -18.85 10.14
N HIS A 314 -14.86 -18.52 9.72
CA HIS A 314 -15.84 -19.49 9.23
C HIS A 314 -16.69 -18.89 8.11
N ILE A 315 -17.44 -19.76 7.43
CA ILE A 315 -18.42 -19.37 6.42
C ILE A 315 -19.81 -19.43 7.06
N VAL A 316 -20.59 -18.36 6.92
CA VAL A 316 -21.94 -18.29 7.49
C VAL A 316 -22.98 -19.01 6.63
N THR A 317 -24.12 -19.36 7.23
CA THR A 317 -25.28 -19.93 6.52
C THR A 317 -25.85 -18.95 5.49
N THR A 318 -26.67 -19.45 4.55
CA THR A 318 -27.27 -18.61 3.50
C THR A 318 -28.13 -17.49 4.09
N GLY A 319 -27.76 -16.25 3.79
CA GLY A 319 -28.40 -15.04 4.32
C GLY A 319 -27.88 -14.65 5.70
N GLY A 320 -26.79 -15.27 6.16
CA GLY A 320 -26.15 -15.00 7.44
C GLY A 320 -25.06 -13.93 7.40
N ALA A 321 -24.86 -13.26 6.27
CA ALA A 321 -23.93 -12.13 6.16
C ALA A 321 -24.40 -10.96 7.03
N THR A 322 -23.47 -10.30 7.70
CA THR A 322 -23.72 -9.42 8.85
C THR A 322 -23.04 -8.06 8.78
N PHE A 323 -22.62 -7.65 7.58
CA PHE A 323 -22.07 -6.34 7.28
C PHE A 323 -22.79 -5.18 8.01
N GLY A 324 -22.01 -4.37 8.71
CA GLY A 324 -22.40 -3.21 9.50
C GLY A 324 -22.77 -3.51 10.95
N GLY A 325 -22.52 -4.73 11.43
CA GLY A 325 -22.83 -5.16 12.79
C GLY A 325 -22.06 -6.39 13.25
N PRO A 326 -22.36 -6.91 14.46
CA PRO A 326 -21.70 -8.11 14.98
C PRO A 326 -21.90 -9.33 14.08
N ASN A 327 -20.80 -10.05 13.82
CA ASN A 327 -20.82 -11.21 12.93
C ASN A 327 -21.75 -12.33 13.41
N SER A 328 -22.29 -13.10 12.46
CA SER A 328 -23.01 -14.33 12.78
C SER A 328 -22.05 -15.45 13.19
N ASP A 329 -22.33 -16.10 14.33
CA ASP A 329 -21.63 -17.32 14.78
C ASP A 329 -22.23 -18.61 14.15
N GLU A 330 -23.24 -18.50 13.28
CA GLU A 330 -23.86 -19.65 12.64
C GLU A 330 -23.01 -20.17 11.47
N VAL A 331 -22.32 -21.29 11.69
CA VAL A 331 -21.43 -21.91 10.72
C VAL A 331 -22.20 -22.74 9.69
N TYR A 332 -21.93 -22.50 8.40
CA TYR A 332 -22.40 -23.33 7.31
C TYR A 332 -21.76 -24.73 7.37
N THR A 333 -22.61 -25.77 7.30
CA THR A 333 -22.18 -27.16 7.14
C THR A 333 -22.71 -27.68 5.80
N PRO A 334 -21.84 -28.15 4.88
CA PRO A 334 -22.22 -28.63 3.55
C PRO A 334 -23.21 -29.79 3.50
#